data_AF-A0A835WYH0-F1
#
_entry.id   AF-A0A835WYH0-F1
#
_cell.length_a   1.000
_cell.length_b   1.000
_cell.length_c   1.000
_cell.angle_alpha   90.00
_cell.angle_beta   90.00
_cell.angle_gamma   90.00
#
_symmetry.space_group_name_H-M   'P 1'
#
loop_
_entity.id
_entity.type
_entity.pdbx_description
1 polymer ?
#
loop_
_entity_poly.entity_id
_entity_poly.type
_entity_poly.pdbx_seq_one_letter_code
_entity_poly.pdbx_strand_id
1 'polypeptide(L)'
;MPPSWIILSSFYAVDPSLNPIVLALVGATGATIGRFILKRISHLFRRFVGESQKSNLDIIGNFLNRRKYGYALASFLFAATPLPSNMLFVAYGLMRAKSIGLYIGFWIGRVIAYYIMISISHVVLVPFIQLFEDRFVGILIADAIGIGVVIFFTFIDWGTLITKRKFKLIRPNIWRF
;
A
#
# COMPACT_ATOMS: atom_id res chain seq x y z
N MET A 1 -10.15 0.43 2.49
CA MET A 1 -10.19 1.81 3.02
C MET A 1 -10.04 2.73 1.84
N PRO A 2 -10.89 3.77 1.70
CA PRO A 2 -10.64 4.80 0.69
C PRO A 2 -9.19 5.23 0.85
N PRO A 3 -8.38 5.16 -0.19
CA PRO A 3 -6.98 5.48 -0.06
C PRO A 3 -6.87 6.92 0.44
N SER A 4 -6.21 7.13 1.57
CA SER A 4 -5.95 8.48 2.12
C SER A 4 -5.22 9.39 1.12
N TRP A 5 -4.60 8.82 0.08
CA TRP A 5 -4.08 9.57 -1.06
C TRP A 5 -5.18 10.29 -1.86
N ILE A 6 -6.41 9.75 -1.96
CA ILE A 6 -7.54 10.37 -2.67
C ILE A 6 -7.85 11.73 -2.04
N ILE A 7 -7.95 11.79 -0.70
CA ILE A 7 -8.21 13.03 0.03
C ILE A 7 -7.11 14.06 -0.28
N LEU A 8 -5.83 13.66 -0.22
CA LEU A 8 -4.71 14.56 -0.51
C LEU A 8 -4.72 15.05 -1.96
N SER A 9 -5.03 14.15 -2.89
CA SER A 9 -5.11 14.50 -4.31
C SER A 9 -6.33 15.37 -4.63
N SER A 10 -7.43 15.26 -3.89
CA SER A 10 -8.57 16.17 -4.02
C SER A 10 -8.20 17.58 -3.55
N PHE A 11 -7.45 17.72 -2.45
CA PHE A 11 -6.93 19.03 -2.03
C PHE A 11 -6.02 19.64 -3.11
N TYR A 12 -5.14 18.82 -3.70
CA TYR A 12 -4.29 19.24 -4.80
C TYR A 12 -5.07 19.59 -6.09
N ALA A 13 -6.16 18.89 -6.38
CA ALA A 13 -7.01 19.16 -7.54
C ALA A 13 -7.80 20.48 -7.40
N VAL A 14 -8.22 20.84 -6.18
CA VAL A 14 -8.92 22.10 -5.89
C VAL A 14 -7.96 23.28 -5.90
N ASP A 15 -6.73 23.09 -5.39
CA ASP A 15 -5.69 24.10 -5.40
C ASP A 15 -4.35 23.52 -5.91
N PRO A 16 -4.10 23.60 -7.23
CA PRO A 16 -2.87 23.12 -7.84
C PRO A 16 -1.61 23.89 -7.42
N SER A 17 -1.74 25.02 -6.69
CA SER A 17 -0.60 25.77 -6.17
C SER A 17 0.05 25.09 -4.95
N LEU A 18 -0.65 24.14 -4.32
CA LEU A 18 -0.14 23.39 -3.17
C LEU A 18 1.04 22.50 -3.57
N ASN A 19 2.12 22.53 -2.81
CA ASN A 19 3.27 21.69 -3.10
C ASN A 19 2.97 20.21 -2.80
N PRO A 20 3.08 19.28 -3.79
CA PRO A 20 2.81 17.85 -3.60
C PRO A 20 3.65 17.19 -2.50
N ILE A 21 4.88 17.67 -2.29
CA ILE A 21 5.78 17.16 -1.24
C ILE A 21 5.22 17.53 0.13
N VAL A 22 4.74 18.76 0.31
CA VAL A 22 4.16 19.22 1.58
C VAL A 22 2.89 18.42 1.89
N LEU A 23 2.02 18.22 0.90
CA LEU A 23 0.83 17.39 1.04
C LEU A 23 1.17 15.93 1.41
N ALA A 24 2.18 15.35 0.76
CA ALA A 24 2.65 14.00 1.08
C ALA A 24 3.20 13.91 2.51
N LEU A 25 3.95 14.92 2.98
CA LEU A 25 4.49 14.98 4.34
C LEU A 25 3.38 15.06 5.39
N VAL A 26 2.42 15.98 5.21
CA VAL A 26 1.26 16.17 6.11
C VAL A 26 0.36 14.93 6.13
N GLY A 27 0.09 14.36 4.95
CA GLY A 27 -0.66 13.12 4.85
C GLY A 27 0.04 11.96 5.56
N ALA A 28 1.35 11.82 5.37
CA ALA A 28 2.13 10.75 5.97
C ALA A 28 2.22 10.89 7.50
N THR A 29 2.36 12.11 8.04
CA THR A 29 2.29 12.34 9.48
C THR A 29 0.92 12.00 10.05
N GLY A 30 -0.17 12.48 9.43
CA GLY A 30 -1.54 12.12 9.85
C GLY A 30 -1.79 10.61 9.82
N ALA A 31 -1.34 9.94 8.76
CA ALA A 31 -1.42 8.48 8.67
C ALA A 31 -0.63 7.79 9.79
N THR A 32 0.59 8.26 10.07
CA THR A 32 1.47 7.70 11.11
C THR A 32 0.90 7.90 12.51
N ILE A 33 0.28 9.06 12.80
CA ILE A 33 -0.43 9.33 14.06
C ILE A 33 -1.58 8.33 14.23
N GLY A 34 -2.38 8.11 13.18
CA GLY A 34 -3.43 7.09 13.22
C GLY A 34 -2.89 5.69 13.54
N ARG A 35 -1.69 5.35 13.02
CA ARG A 35 -1.04 4.05 13.26
C ARG A 35 -0.47 3.94 14.67
N PHE A 36 0.03 5.05 15.22
CA PHE A 36 0.43 5.15 16.62
C PHE A 36 -0.75 4.88 17.56
N ILE A 37 -1.89 5.53 17.32
CA ILE A 37 -3.12 5.34 18.10
C ILE A 37 -3.60 3.89 17.97
N LEU A 38 -3.69 3.36 16.74
CA LEU A 38 -4.14 2.00 16.47
C LEU A 38 -3.29 0.95 17.20
N LYS A 39 -1.95 1.08 17.13
CA LYS A 39 -1.03 0.21 17.85
C LYS A 39 -1.25 0.30 19.36
N ARG A 40 -1.42 1.51 19.91
CA ARG A 40 -1.63 1.73 21.35
C ARG A 40 -2.94 1.10 21.82
N ILE A 41 -4.02 1.25 21.06
CA ILE A 41 -5.30 0.60 21.36
C ILE A 41 -5.13 -0.92 21.27
N SER A 42 -4.53 -1.43 20.20
CA SER A 42 -4.30 -2.87 20.00
C SER A 42 -3.48 -3.49 21.14
N HIS A 43 -2.51 -2.75 21.66
CA HIS A 43 -1.74 -3.17 22.83
C HIS A 43 -2.61 -3.44 24.06
N LEU A 44 -3.65 -2.61 24.31
CA LEU A 44 -4.60 -2.82 25.41
C LEU A 44 -5.40 -4.12 25.24
N PHE A 45 -5.71 -4.49 24.00
CA PHE A 45 -6.44 -5.73 23.68
C PHE A 45 -5.60 -6.99 23.85
N ARG A 46 -4.27 -6.90 24.03
CA ARG A 46 -3.40 -8.07 24.26
C ARG A 46 -3.87 -8.92 25.45
N ARG A 47 -4.49 -8.31 26.47
CA ARG A 47 -5.00 -9.03 27.64
C ARG A 47 -6.07 -10.10 27.32
N PHE A 48 -6.80 -9.91 26.22
CA PHE A 48 -7.85 -10.83 25.76
C PHE A 48 -7.34 -11.92 24.82
N VAL A 49 -6.06 -11.88 24.43
CA VAL A 49 -5.45 -12.87 23.55
C VAL A 49 -5.03 -14.10 24.37
N GLY A 50 -5.23 -15.31 23.83
CA GLY A 50 -4.79 -16.55 24.47
C GLY A 50 -3.26 -16.67 24.55
N GLU A 51 -2.78 -17.49 25.48
CA GLU A 51 -1.34 -17.64 25.75
C GLU A 51 -0.57 -18.23 24.57
N SER A 52 -1.16 -19.16 23.81
CA SER A 52 -0.54 -19.73 22.61
C SER A 52 -0.35 -18.69 21.50
N GLN A 53 -1.34 -17.83 21.27
CA GLN A 53 -1.23 -16.75 20.29
C GLN A 53 -0.24 -15.66 20.75
N LYS A 54 -0.20 -15.33 22.05
CA LYS A 54 0.81 -14.42 22.61
C LYS A 54 2.22 -14.95 22.37
N SER A 55 2.47 -16.24 22.62
CA SER A 55 3.76 -16.89 22.38
C SER A 55 4.19 -16.78 20.91
N ASN A 56 3.29 -17.09 19.96
CA ASN A 56 3.56 -16.98 18.52
C ASN A 56 3.91 -15.54 18.11
N LEU A 57 3.18 -14.55 18.64
CA LEU A 57 3.45 -13.14 18.39
C LEU A 57 4.82 -12.72 18.95
N ASP A 58 5.17 -13.19 20.15
CA ASP A 58 6.47 -12.87 20.76
C ASP A 58 7.64 -13.51 19.98
N ILE A 59 7.46 -14.70 19.37
CA ILE A 59 8.46 -15.31 18.46
C ILE A 59 8.75 -14.40 17.26
N ILE A 60 7.70 -13.92 16.59
CA ILE A 60 7.85 -12.99 15.45
C ILE A 60 8.50 -11.68 15.91
N GLY A 61 8.15 -11.20 17.10
CA GLY A 61 8.71 -9.97 17.67
C GLY A 61 10.20 -10.11 17.94
N ASN A 62 10.61 -11.26 18.47
CA ASN A 62 12.01 -11.60 18.68
C ASN A 62 12.78 -11.72 17.37
N PHE A 63 12.19 -12.31 16.33
CA PHE A 63 12.80 -12.36 15.00
C PHE A 63 13.04 -10.96 14.42
N LEU A 64 12.05 -10.07 14.50
CA LEU A 64 12.18 -8.70 14.03
C LEU A 64 13.15 -7.86 14.88
N ASN A 65 13.23 -8.12 16.19
CA ASN A 65 14.18 -7.47 17.10
C ASN A 65 15.63 -7.87 16.79
N ARG A 66 15.88 -9.11 16.38
CA ARG A 66 17.24 -9.59 16.01
C ARG A 66 17.80 -8.85 14.80
N ARG A 67 16.96 -8.31 13.91
CA ARG A 67 17.42 -7.51 12.77
C ARG A 67 17.39 -6.02 13.10
N LYS A 68 18.54 -5.35 13.01
CA LYS A 68 18.71 -3.90 13.28
C LYS A 68 17.63 -3.01 12.62
N TYR A 69 17.19 -3.39 11.41
CA TYR A 69 16.18 -2.65 10.64
C TYR A 69 14.89 -3.46 10.38
N GLY A 70 14.65 -4.57 11.09
CA GLY A 70 13.52 -5.48 10.82
C GLY A 70 12.17 -4.78 10.82
N TYR A 71 11.87 -4.02 11.89
CA TYR A 71 10.63 -3.25 12.00
C TYR A 71 10.53 -2.12 10.99
N ALA A 72 11.64 -1.43 10.70
CA ALA A 72 11.64 -0.32 9.75
C ALA A 72 11.39 -0.81 8.33
N LEU A 73 12.08 -1.87 7.91
CA LEU A 73 11.93 -2.45 6.58
C LEU A 73 10.54 -3.05 6.37
N ALA A 74 10.03 -3.81 7.35
CA ALA A 74 8.68 -4.37 7.28
C ALA A 74 7.62 -3.26 7.16
N SER A 75 7.74 -2.21 7.99
CA SER A 75 6.78 -1.10 7.98
C SER A 75 6.88 -0.25 6.71
N PHE A 76 8.09 -0.07 6.17
CA PHE A 76 8.33 0.59 4.89
C PHE A 76 7.69 -0.18 3.74
N LEU A 77 7.95 -1.47 3.63
CA LEU A 77 7.39 -2.31 2.56
C LEU A 77 5.86 -2.29 2.59
N PHE A 78 5.25 -2.45 3.77
CA PHE A 78 3.79 -2.38 3.91
C PHE A 78 3.21 -0.98 3.67
N ALA A 79 3.99 0.08 3.86
CA ALA A 79 3.58 1.44 3.59
C ALA A 79 3.66 1.80 2.10
N ALA A 80 4.73 1.35 1.43
CA ALA A 80 4.98 1.61 0.02
C ALA A 80 4.09 0.74 -0.91
N THR A 81 3.60 -0.40 -0.42
CA THR A 81 2.78 -1.34 -1.18
C THR A 81 1.30 -1.24 -0.79
N PRO A 82 0.37 -1.82 -1.60
CA PRO A 82 -1.04 -1.91 -1.24
C PRO A 82 -1.34 -2.94 -0.13
N LEU A 83 -0.34 -3.37 0.64
CA LEU A 83 -0.50 -4.33 1.73
C LEU A 83 -1.30 -3.74 2.91
N PRO A 84 -2.01 -4.58 3.68
CA PRO A 84 -2.86 -4.15 4.79
C PRO A 84 -2.01 -3.71 6.00
N SER A 85 -1.48 -2.49 5.92
CA SER A 85 -0.67 -1.89 6.98
C SER A 85 -1.39 -1.81 8.34
N ASN A 86 -2.73 -1.76 8.37
CA ASN A 86 -3.48 -1.77 9.63
C ASN A 86 -3.25 -3.06 10.42
N MET A 87 -3.28 -4.22 9.75
CA MET A 87 -3.03 -5.51 10.39
C MET A 87 -1.61 -5.58 10.95
N LEU A 88 -0.64 -5.02 10.24
CA LEU A 88 0.74 -4.93 10.71
C LEU A 88 0.85 -4.15 12.03
N PHE A 89 0.22 -2.98 12.13
CA PHE A 89 0.26 -2.16 13.35
C PHE A 89 -0.56 -2.74 14.51
N VAL A 90 -1.65 -3.46 14.21
CA VAL A 90 -2.37 -4.28 15.21
C VAL A 90 -1.44 -5.35 15.77
N ALA A 91 -0.78 -6.12 14.89
CA ALA A 91 0.18 -7.15 15.30
C ALA A 91 1.31 -6.54 16.14
N TYR A 92 1.89 -5.41 15.73
CA TYR A 92 2.90 -4.70 16.53
C TYR A 92 2.41 -4.28 17.92
N GLY A 93 1.14 -3.90 18.05
CA GLY A 93 0.53 -3.58 19.34
C GLY A 93 0.43 -4.82 20.24
N LEU A 94 -0.08 -5.91 19.68
CA LEU A 94 -0.19 -7.20 20.38
C LEU A 94 1.18 -7.80 20.71
N MET A 95 2.21 -7.58 19.90
CA MET A 95 3.59 -8.04 20.13
C MET A 95 4.36 -7.15 21.12
N ARG A 96 3.79 -6.02 21.58
CA ARG A 96 4.49 -5.03 22.41
C ARG A 96 5.74 -4.46 21.75
N ALA A 97 5.74 -4.29 20.42
CA ALA A 97 6.87 -3.75 19.69
C ALA A 97 7.19 -2.32 20.16
N LYS A 98 8.42 -2.07 20.62
CA LYS A 98 8.86 -0.75 21.12
C LYS A 98 9.69 0.06 20.12
N SER A 99 10.10 -0.54 19.00
CA SER A 99 11.00 0.11 18.03
C SER A 99 10.38 1.38 17.43
N ILE A 100 11.05 2.53 17.54
CA ILE A 100 10.65 3.75 16.82
C ILE A 100 10.76 3.56 15.29
N GLY A 101 11.61 2.62 14.86
CA GLY A 101 11.86 2.30 13.46
C GLY A 101 10.60 1.89 12.70
N LEU A 102 9.58 1.33 13.37
CA LEU A 102 8.30 1.02 12.73
C LEU A 102 7.57 2.27 12.21
N TYR A 103 7.64 3.39 12.94
CA TYR A 103 7.01 4.63 12.52
C TYR A 103 7.84 5.34 11.45
N ILE A 104 9.17 5.35 11.60
CA ILE A 104 10.08 5.95 10.62
C ILE A 104 9.94 5.23 9.27
N GLY A 105 10.01 3.90 9.28
CA GLY A 105 9.86 3.11 8.05
C GLY A 105 8.49 3.30 7.40
N PHE A 106 7.41 3.29 8.20
CA PHE A 106 6.06 3.55 7.69
C PHE A 106 5.90 4.97 7.13
N TRP A 107 6.43 5.98 7.81
CA TRP A 107 6.34 7.38 7.41
C TRP A 107 7.08 7.61 6.09
N ILE A 108 8.33 7.15 5.96
CA ILE A 108 9.10 7.25 4.71
C ILE A 108 8.36 6.56 3.56
N GLY A 109 7.87 5.34 3.79
CA GLY A 109 7.13 4.59 2.78
C GLY A 109 5.84 5.32 2.36
N ARG A 110 5.14 5.97 3.30
CA ARG A 110 3.94 6.76 2.99
C ARG A 110 4.24 8.07 2.29
N VAL A 111 5.29 8.78 2.67
CA VAL A 111 5.71 10.01 1.97
C VAL A 111 5.99 9.69 0.50
N ILE A 112 6.77 8.64 0.23
CA ILE A 112 7.09 8.23 -1.15
C ILE A 112 5.82 7.80 -1.89
N ALA A 113 4.99 6.95 -1.29
CA ALA A 113 3.76 6.48 -1.92
C ALA A 113 2.79 7.63 -2.22
N TYR A 114 2.59 8.55 -1.29
CA TYR A 114 1.71 9.72 -1.50
C TYR A 114 2.29 10.69 -2.51
N TYR A 115 3.59 10.97 -2.46
CA TYR A 115 4.23 11.84 -3.44
C TYR A 115 4.05 11.31 -4.86
N ILE A 116 4.31 10.01 -5.09
CA ILE A 116 4.10 9.36 -6.38
C ILE A 116 2.62 9.45 -6.79
N MET A 117 1.70 9.10 -5.89
CA MET A 117 0.26 9.12 -6.19
C MET A 117 -0.27 10.54 -6.50
N ILE A 118 0.16 11.55 -5.75
CA ILE A 118 -0.23 12.96 -5.99
C ILE A 118 0.39 13.45 -7.30
N SER A 119 1.66 13.14 -7.58
CA SER A 119 2.32 13.56 -8.81
C SER A 119 1.67 12.97 -10.07
N ILE A 120 1.17 11.73 -9.99
CA ILE A 120 0.45 11.06 -11.09
C ILE A 120 -1.07 11.33 -11.01
N SER A 121 -1.55 12.05 -9.98
CA SER A 121 -2.98 12.27 -9.77
C SER A 121 -3.64 13.07 -10.88
N HIS A 122 -2.97 14.00 -11.57
CA HIS A 122 -3.56 14.63 -12.75
C HIS A 122 -3.84 13.63 -13.89
N VAL A 123 -3.05 12.55 -13.99
CA VAL A 123 -3.22 11.49 -14.99
C VAL A 123 -4.21 10.43 -14.54
N VAL A 124 -4.35 10.19 -13.23
CA VAL A 124 -5.18 9.11 -12.67
C VAL A 124 -6.49 9.63 -12.09
N LEU A 125 -6.45 10.69 -11.30
CA LEU A 125 -7.60 11.26 -10.58
C LEU A 125 -8.55 12.01 -11.50
N VAL A 126 -8.08 12.75 -12.50
CA VAL A 126 -8.95 13.46 -13.46
C VAL A 126 -9.82 12.46 -14.25
N PRO A 127 -9.26 11.43 -14.91
CA PRO A 127 -10.09 10.40 -15.51
C PRO A 127 -10.88 9.61 -14.46
N PHE A 128 -10.34 9.33 -13.26
CA PHE A 128 -11.09 8.62 -12.21
C PHE A 128 -12.30 9.39 -11.68
N ILE A 129 -12.24 10.72 -11.54
CA ILE A 129 -13.37 11.54 -11.10
C ILE A 129 -14.35 11.78 -12.26
N GLN A 130 -13.86 12.03 -13.48
CA GLN A 130 -14.69 12.12 -14.69
C GLN A 130 -15.42 10.81 -15.01
N LEU A 131 -14.80 9.66 -14.69
CA LEU A 131 -15.41 8.32 -14.71
C LEU A 131 -16.65 8.23 -13.81
N PHE A 132 -16.74 9.03 -12.75
CA PHE A 132 -17.88 9.07 -11.83
C PHE A 132 -18.88 10.20 -12.12
N GLU A 133 -18.46 11.29 -12.78
CA GLU A 133 -19.34 12.44 -13.07
C GLU A 133 -20.03 12.38 -14.45
N ASP A 134 -19.48 11.73 -15.48
CA ASP A 134 -20.16 11.64 -16.80
C ASP A 134 -20.03 10.27 -17.51
N ARG A 135 -21.21 9.64 -17.68
CA ARG A 135 -21.68 8.62 -18.66
C ARG A 135 -20.71 7.52 -19.12
N PHE A 136 -21.08 6.25 -18.82
CA PHE A 136 -20.82 4.95 -19.50
C PHE A 136 -19.51 4.71 -20.28
N VAL A 137 -19.08 5.64 -21.15
CA VAL A 137 -17.87 5.60 -21.96
C VAL A 137 -16.61 5.46 -21.11
N GLY A 138 -16.52 6.19 -20.00
CA GLY A 138 -15.37 6.06 -19.11
C GLY A 138 -15.25 4.62 -18.57
N ILE A 139 -16.35 4.08 -18.02
CA ILE A 139 -16.37 2.72 -17.45
C ILE A 139 -15.94 1.71 -18.52
N LEU A 140 -16.45 1.84 -19.74
CA LEU A 140 -16.07 0.98 -20.87
C LEU A 140 -14.58 1.08 -21.22
N ILE A 141 -13.97 2.26 -21.15
CA ILE A 141 -12.52 2.44 -21.39
C ILE A 141 -11.71 1.81 -20.25
N ALA A 142 -12.08 2.07 -18.99
CA ALA A 142 -11.40 1.50 -17.84
C ALA A 142 -11.47 -0.04 -17.84
N ASP A 143 -12.64 -0.59 -18.15
CA ASP A 143 -12.85 -2.03 -18.29
C ASP A 143 -12.08 -2.60 -19.49
N ALA A 144 -12.08 -1.91 -20.64
CA ALA A 144 -11.31 -2.34 -21.81
C ALA A 144 -9.80 -2.35 -21.52
N ILE A 145 -9.28 -1.34 -20.83
CA ILE A 145 -7.88 -1.29 -20.38
C ILE A 145 -7.61 -2.40 -19.37
N GLY A 146 -8.50 -2.60 -18.38
CA GLY A 146 -8.37 -3.65 -17.38
C GLY A 146 -8.33 -5.05 -18.01
N ILE A 147 -9.26 -5.33 -18.92
CA ILE A 147 -9.30 -6.57 -19.71
C ILE A 147 -8.03 -6.70 -20.55
N GLY A 148 -7.60 -5.62 -21.22
CA GLY A 148 -6.36 -5.61 -22.00
C GLY A 148 -5.11 -5.93 -21.17
N VAL A 149 -5.02 -5.38 -19.97
CA VAL A 149 -3.93 -5.66 -19.01
C VAL A 149 -3.99 -7.12 -18.55
N VAL A 150 -5.18 -7.64 -18.22
CA VAL A 150 -5.35 -9.05 -17.82
C VAL A 150 -4.94 -9.97 -18.97
N ILE A 151 -5.41 -9.71 -20.19
CA ILE A 151 -5.04 -10.47 -21.39
C ILE A 151 -3.51 -10.40 -21.60
N PHE A 152 -2.92 -9.21 -21.55
CA PHE A 152 -1.47 -9.06 -21.66
C PHE A 152 -0.72 -9.84 -20.58
N PHE A 153 -1.22 -9.83 -19.35
CA PHE A 153 -0.65 -10.58 -18.22
C PHE A 153 -0.68 -12.10 -18.47
N THR A 154 -1.70 -12.61 -19.15
CA THR A 154 -1.75 -14.03 -19.57
C THR A 154 -0.70 -14.36 -20.64
N PHE A 155 -0.24 -13.39 -21.41
CA PHE A 155 0.79 -13.61 -22.43
C PHE A 155 2.20 -13.62 -21.85
N ILE A 156 2.39 -13.25 -20.58
CA ILE A 156 3.72 -13.27 -19.97
C ILE A 156 4.10 -14.71 -19.61
N ASP A 157 5.27 -15.17 -20.07
CA ASP A 157 5.87 -16.43 -19.63
C ASP A 157 6.43 -16.26 -18.21
N TRP A 158 5.57 -16.44 -17.21
CA TRP A 158 5.92 -16.31 -15.79
C TRP A 158 7.04 -17.26 -15.39
N GLY A 159 7.12 -18.46 -15.97
CA GLY A 159 8.18 -19.43 -15.70
C GLY A 159 9.55 -18.92 -16.15
N THR A 160 9.63 -18.42 -17.39
CA THR A 160 10.88 -17.83 -17.91
C THR A 160 11.23 -16.53 -17.18
N LEU A 161 10.23 -15.70 -16.85
CA LEU A 161 10.44 -14.44 -16.14
C LEU A 161 10.98 -14.64 -14.72
N ILE A 162 10.41 -15.57 -13.96
CA ILE A 162 10.79 -15.81 -12.56
C ILE A 162 12.10 -16.60 -12.47
N THR A 163 12.25 -17.68 -13.26
CA THR A 163 13.42 -18.57 -13.15
C THR A 163 14.65 -18.02 -13.86
N LYS A 164 14.47 -17.40 -15.04
CA LYS A 164 15.60 -16.96 -15.87
C LYS A 164 15.80 -15.44 -15.88
N ARG A 165 14.93 -14.67 -15.21
CA ARG A 165 14.90 -13.19 -15.26
C ARG A 165 14.91 -12.63 -16.68
N LYS A 166 14.31 -13.36 -17.63
CA LYS A 166 14.21 -12.94 -19.04
C LYS A 166 12.74 -12.76 -19.38
N PHE A 167 12.42 -11.62 -19.99
CA PHE A 167 11.07 -11.34 -20.44
C PHE A 167 10.79 -12.09 -21.75
N LYS A 168 9.73 -12.91 -21.75
CA LYS A 168 9.27 -13.65 -22.94
C LYS A 168 7.75 -13.63 -22.98
N LEU A 169 7.20 -13.34 -24.15
CA LEU A 169 5.76 -13.38 -24.39
C LEU A 169 5.38 -14.71 -25.05
N ILE A 170 4.39 -15.39 -24.49
CA ILE A 170 3.73 -16.57 -25.05
C ILE A 170 2.64 -16.06 -25.99
N ARG A 171 2.64 -16.50 -27.24
CA ARG A 171 1.53 -16.23 -28.14
C ARG A 171 0.32 -17.04 -27.70
N PRO A 172 -0.79 -16.41 -27.33
CA PRO A 172 -2.00 -17.12 -26.95
C PRO A 172 -2.58 -17.85 -28.16
N ASN A 173 -3.04 -19.08 -27.96
CA ASN A 173 -3.68 -19.87 -29.00
C ASN A 173 -5.19 -19.60 -28.99
N ILE A 174 -5.62 -18.38 -29.32
CA ILE A 174 -7.04 -17.93 -29.18
C ILE A 174 -7.93 -18.45 -30.34
N TRP A 175 -7.37 -19.22 -31.29
CA TRP A 175 -8.09 -19.70 -32.48
C TRP A 175 -7.89 -21.20 -32.68
N ARG A 176 -8.33 -21.99 -31.70
CA ARG A 176 -8.65 -23.42 -31.91
C ARG A 176 -10.11 -23.66 -31.53
N PHE A 177 -10.99 -23.25 -32.43
CA PHE A 177 -12.29 -23.88 -32.64
C PHE A 177 -12.24 -24.55 -34.01
#